data_AF-A0A259CY70-F1
#
_entry.id   AF-A0A259CY70-F1
#
_cell.length_a   1.000
_cell.length_b   1.000
_cell.length_c   1.000
_cell.angle_alpha   90.00
_cell.angle_beta   90.00
_cell.angle_gamma   90.00
#
_symmetry.space_group_name_H-M   'P 1'
#
loop_
_entity.id
_entity.type
_entity.pdbx_description
1 polymer ?
#
loop_
_entity_poly.entity_id
_entity_poly.type
_entity_poly.pdbx_seq_one_letter_code
_entity_poly.pdbx_strand_id
1 'polypeptide(L)'
;MTARSAGSSGQGVLIVGTNRAADLPLLNDRRLAQSDQGNADTRAAFYSRLETLMGTPDQVTSLNGRVAALTSALTAAVSHPESEPGLSTVVSAAKSLVSSISATSKDIQAARKDADHEIASEISQLNDSLEKAYKLNLQIFKSAGTGKDTSALQDQRQQIIDQIAQIVPLREVQQMDGSVSLYTTGGAVLLDSKPAVFGFTATSVIVPAMTQQAGGLSGLTLNGRSIVTSGESSVILGGSLAANFAVRDDIAPAAQAQVDSVARDLVERFQDTRV
;
A
#
# COMPACT_ATOMS: atom_id res chain seq x y z
N MET A 1 45.96 -0.13 15.20
CA MET A 1 46.85 -1.26 14.86
C MET A 1 47.79 -1.49 16.03
N THR A 2 47.89 -2.70 16.56
CA THR A 2 48.90 -3.06 17.57
C THR A 2 49.74 -4.19 17.02
N ALA A 3 51.02 -3.92 16.77
CA ALA A 3 51.98 -4.94 16.39
C ALA A 3 52.50 -5.65 17.65
N ARG A 4 52.40 -6.98 17.70
CA ARG A 4 53.21 -7.79 18.61
C ARG A 4 54.40 -8.32 17.83
N SER A 5 55.60 -7.98 18.27
CA SER A 5 56.83 -8.63 17.83
C SER A 5 57.12 -9.82 18.74
N ALA A 6 57.17 -11.02 18.17
CA ALA A 6 57.85 -12.16 18.76
C ALA A 6 58.15 -13.20 17.67
N GLY A 7 59.44 -13.45 17.42
CA GLY A 7 59.97 -14.73 16.96
C GLY A 7 59.67 -15.16 15.52
N SER A 8 60.74 -15.52 14.82
CA SER A 8 60.74 -16.04 13.44
C SER A 8 59.63 -17.05 13.13
N SER A 9 58.89 -16.76 12.05
CA SER A 9 57.96 -17.60 11.26
C SER A 9 56.50 -17.18 11.35
N GLY A 10 55.97 -16.62 10.27
CA GLY A 10 54.54 -16.40 10.06
C GLY A 10 54.21 -14.98 9.58
N GLN A 11 54.24 -14.75 8.26
CA GLN A 11 53.55 -13.60 7.66
C GLN A 11 52.18 -14.06 7.17
N GLY A 12 51.24 -14.12 8.10
CA GLY A 12 49.82 -14.11 7.78
C GLY A 12 49.24 -12.80 8.28
N VAL A 13 48.65 -12.01 7.38
CA VAL A 13 47.81 -10.89 7.78
C VAL A 13 46.53 -11.49 8.34
N LEU A 14 46.32 -11.37 9.65
CA LEU A 14 44.99 -11.62 10.21
C LEU A 14 44.12 -10.47 9.73
N ILE A 15 43.30 -10.70 8.70
CA ILE A 15 42.21 -9.79 8.35
C ILE A 15 41.30 -9.81 9.58
N VAL A 16 41.43 -8.78 10.42
CA VAL A 16 40.37 -8.45 11.37
C VAL A 16 39.16 -8.20 10.48
N GLY A 17 38.19 -9.13 10.53
CA GLY A 17 36.97 -9.06 9.73
C GLY A 17 36.44 -7.64 9.76
N THR A 18 36.07 -7.12 8.60
CA THR A 18 35.48 -5.80 8.46
C THR A 18 34.28 -5.73 9.39
N ASN A 19 34.46 -5.14 10.58
CA ASN A 19 33.37 -4.84 11.47
C ASN A 19 32.54 -3.81 10.71
N ARG A 20 31.41 -4.25 10.16
CA ARG A 20 30.55 -3.40 9.35
C ARG A 20 29.98 -2.36 10.31
N ALA A 21 30.65 -1.23 10.42
CA ALA A 21 30.15 -0.04 11.09
C ALA A 21 29.03 0.56 10.23
N ALA A 22 27.96 -0.22 10.01
CA ALA A 22 26.70 0.31 9.56
C ALA A 22 26.10 0.99 10.80
N ASP A 23 25.81 2.28 10.69
CA ASP A 23 25.07 2.99 11.72
C ASP A 23 23.63 2.44 11.70
N LEU A 24 23.37 1.43 12.54
CA LEU A 24 22.07 0.78 12.64
C LEU A 24 20.91 1.78 12.84
N PRO A 25 21.07 2.87 13.63
CA PRO A 25 20.05 3.91 13.70
C PRO A 25 19.76 4.56 12.34
N LEU A 26 20.79 4.98 11.61
CA LEU A 26 20.62 5.61 10.28
C LEU A 26 19.99 4.65 9.26
N LEU A 27 20.36 3.37 9.32
CA LEU A 27 19.77 2.34 8.46
C LEU A 27 18.28 2.14 8.76
N ASN A 28 17.92 2.08 10.04
CA ASN A 28 16.53 2.00 10.47
C ASN A 28 15.74 3.25 10.03
N ASP A 29 16.28 4.45 10.23
CA ASP A 29 15.65 5.70 9.79
C ASP A 29 15.42 5.72 8.27
N ARG A 30 16.42 5.29 7.49
CA ARG A 30 16.30 5.15 6.03
C ARG A 30 15.16 4.20 5.64
N ARG A 31 15.05 3.06 6.30
CA ARG A 31 13.99 2.06 6.03
C ARG A 31 12.60 2.59 6.38
N LEU A 32 12.48 3.31 7.50
CA LEU A 32 11.22 3.96 7.87
C LEU A 32 10.81 4.99 6.81
N ALA A 33 11.73 5.87 6.41
CA ALA A 33 11.48 6.85 5.36
C ALA A 33 11.10 6.19 4.02
N GLN A 34 11.75 5.09 3.65
CA GLN A 34 11.42 4.34 2.44
C GLN A 34 10.03 3.69 2.51
N SER A 35 9.65 3.19 3.68
CA SER A 35 8.33 2.60 3.90
C SER A 35 7.21 3.66 3.90
N ASP A 36 7.48 4.83 4.49
CA ASP A 36 6.58 5.99 4.45
C ASP A 36 6.41 6.50 3.02
N GLN A 37 7.50 6.54 2.24
CA GLN A 37 7.46 6.86 0.82
C GLN A 37 6.58 5.86 0.04
N GLY A 38 6.79 4.55 0.24
CA GLY A 38 5.96 3.52 -0.40
C GLY A 38 4.48 3.64 -0.05
N ASN A 39 4.18 3.98 1.22
CA ASN A 39 2.81 4.25 1.65
C ASN A 39 2.20 5.45 0.90
N ALA A 40 2.95 6.56 0.85
CA ALA A 40 2.52 7.78 0.17
C ALA A 40 2.33 7.56 -1.33
N ASP A 41 3.23 6.85 -1.99
CA ASP A 41 3.19 6.56 -3.43
C ASP A 41 1.96 5.73 -3.79
N THR A 42 1.65 4.66 -3.05
CA THR A 42 0.45 3.84 -3.29
C THR A 42 -0.83 4.67 -3.15
N ARG A 43 -0.91 5.54 -2.13
CA ARG A 43 -2.07 6.42 -1.92
C ARG A 43 -2.16 7.49 -3.02
N ALA A 44 -1.04 8.10 -3.39
CA ALA A 44 -0.97 9.09 -4.45
C ALA A 44 -1.37 8.51 -5.80
N ALA A 45 -0.96 7.26 -6.10
CA ALA A 45 -1.37 6.56 -7.32
C ALA A 45 -2.90 6.40 -7.40
N PHE A 46 -3.56 6.06 -6.29
CA PHE A 46 -5.03 6.03 -6.23
C PHE A 46 -5.66 7.40 -6.50
N TYR A 47 -5.17 8.46 -5.84
CA TYR A 47 -5.71 9.80 -6.05
C TYR A 47 -5.48 10.35 -7.45
N SER A 48 -4.32 10.08 -8.05
CA SER A 48 -4.02 10.47 -9.43
C SER A 48 -4.92 9.74 -10.44
N ARG A 49 -5.21 8.47 -10.18
CA ARG A 49 -6.19 7.69 -10.96
C ARG A 49 -7.58 8.32 -10.90
N LEU A 50 -8.04 8.70 -9.70
CA LEU A 50 -9.30 9.44 -9.53
C LEU A 50 -9.31 10.80 -10.24
N GLU A 51 -8.26 11.59 -10.08
CA GLU A 51 -8.12 12.91 -10.71
C GLU A 51 -8.18 12.81 -12.24
N THR A 52 -7.52 11.80 -12.82
CA THR A 52 -7.54 11.54 -14.26
C THR A 52 -8.96 11.28 -14.78
N LEU A 53 -9.80 10.59 -13.99
CA LEU A 53 -11.17 10.26 -14.39
C LEU A 53 -12.15 11.42 -14.17
N MET A 54 -11.98 12.16 -13.07
CA MET A 54 -12.84 13.29 -12.76
C MET A 54 -12.47 14.53 -13.57
N GLY A 55 -11.22 14.62 -14.03
CA GLY A 55 -10.64 15.81 -14.64
C GLY A 55 -10.42 16.92 -13.62
N THR A 56 -9.61 17.91 -14.01
CA THR A 56 -9.39 19.11 -13.19
C THR A 56 -10.52 20.13 -13.41
N PRO A 57 -10.85 20.99 -12.44
CA PRO A 57 -12.00 21.91 -12.53
C PRO A 57 -12.01 22.85 -13.75
N ASP A 58 -10.84 23.12 -14.33
CA ASP A 58 -10.64 23.95 -15.52
C ASP A 58 -10.86 23.20 -16.84
N GLN A 59 -10.97 21.86 -16.82
CA GLN A 59 -11.21 21.06 -18.03
C GLN A 59 -12.71 20.98 -18.36
N VAL A 60 -13.05 21.24 -19.63
CA VAL A 60 -14.42 21.08 -20.14
C VAL A 60 -14.91 19.62 -20.05
N THR A 61 -13.98 18.66 -20.14
CA THR A 61 -14.26 17.23 -20.02
C THR A 61 -14.34 16.72 -18.59
N SER A 62 -14.06 17.57 -17.60
CA SER A 62 -14.18 17.22 -16.18
C SER A 62 -15.63 16.99 -15.78
N LEU A 63 -15.85 16.42 -14.60
CA LEU A 63 -17.18 16.27 -14.05
C LEU A 63 -17.90 17.62 -13.93
N ASN A 64 -17.20 18.66 -13.47
CA ASN A 64 -17.74 20.02 -13.38
C ASN A 64 -18.08 20.59 -14.77
N GLY A 65 -17.20 20.40 -15.74
CA GLY A 65 -17.42 20.83 -17.12
C GLY A 65 -18.65 20.14 -17.75
N ARG A 66 -18.85 18.85 -17.48
CA ARG A 66 -20.04 18.11 -17.93
C ARG A 66 -21.33 18.58 -17.27
N VAL A 67 -21.29 18.93 -15.98
CA VAL A 67 -22.44 19.54 -15.27
C VAL A 67 -22.78 20.90 -15.87
N ALA A 68 -21.76 21.74 -16.13
CA ALA A 68 -21.96 23.04 -16.77
C ALA A 68 -22.55 22.90 -18.19
N ALA A 69 -22.04 21.94 -18.98
CA ALA A 69 -22.55 21.65 -20.32
C ALA A 69 -24.02 21.21 -20.31
N LEU A 70 -24.42 20.34 -19.37
CA LEU A 70 -25.81 19.94 -19.20
C LEU A 70 -26.70 21.14 -18.81
N THR A 71 -26.25 21.96 -17.86
CA THR A 71 -27.00 23.15 -17.41
C THR A 71 -27.19 24.16 -18.54
N SER A 72 -26.14 24.38 -19.35
CA SER A 72 -26.21 25.25 -20.53
C SER A 72 -27.16 24.70 -21.58
N ALA A 73 -27.13 23.39 -21.84
CA ALA A 73 -28.05 22.76 -22.80
C ALA A 73 -29.52 22.88 -22.35
N LEU A 74 -29.79 22.69 -21.05
CA LEU A 74 -31.13 22.87 -20.48
C LEU A 74 -31.62 24.31 -20.62
N THR A 75 -30.77 25.30 -20.32
CA THR A 75 -31.11 26.72 -20.44
C THR A 75 -31.45 27.10 -21.90
N ALA A 76 -30.69 26.57 -22.86
CA ALA A 76 -30.97 26.77 -24.28
C ALA A 76 -32.29 26.11 -24.71
N ALA A 77 -32.58 24.90 -24.20
CA ALA A 77 -33.82 24.19 -24.48
C ALA A 77 -35.05 24.89 -23.90
N VAL A 78 -34.94 25.56 -22.75
CA VAL A 78 -36.02 26.40 -22.19
C VAL A 78 -36.36 27.58 -23.11
N SER A 79 -35.35 28.14 -23.78
CA SER A 79 -35.54 29.28 -24.69
C SER A 79 -36.16 28.86 -26.03
N HIS A 80 -35.94 27.61 -26.47
CA HIS A 80 -36.40 27.06 -27.74
C HIS A 80 -36.87 25.60 -27.59
N PRO A 81 -37.99 25.34 -26.88
CA PRO A 81 -38.45 23.99 -26.58
C PRO A 81 -38.87 23.17 -27.81
N GLU A 82 -39.21 23.83 -28.92
CA GLU A 82 -39.56 23.22 -30.20
C GLU A 82 -38.34 22.72 -31.00
N SER A 83 -37.13 23.10 -30.60
CA SER A 83 -35.90 22.74 -31.31
C SER A 83 -35.49 21.30 -31.02
N GLU A 84 -35.84 20.36 -31.92
CA GLU A 84 -35.38 18.97 -31.84
C GLU A 84 -33.84 18.84 -31.70
N PRO A 85 -33.01 19.60 -32.44
CA PRO A 85 -31.56 19.57 -32.24
C PRO A 85 -31.14 20.03 -30.83
N GLY A 86 -31.83 21.02 -30.27
CA GLY A 86 -31.59 21.50 -28.89
C GLY A 86 -31.89 20.42 -27.86
N LEU A 87 -33.04 19.74 -27.99
CA LEU A 87 -33.43 18.63 -27.11
C LEU A 87 -32.43 17.45 -27.21
N SER A 88 -31.97 17.13 -28.42
CA SER A 88 -30.93 16.09 -28.63
C SER A 88 -29.61 16.43 -27.93
N THR A 89 -29.26 17.72 -27.89
CA THR A 89 -28.06 18.21 -27.18
C THR A 89 -28.18 18.01 -25.67
N VAL A 90 -29.35 18.27 -25.08
CA VAL A 90 -29.62 18.00 -23.66
C VAL A 90 -29.41 16.53 -23.33
N VAL A 91 -30.01 15.63 -24.11
CA VAL A 91 -29.90 14.17 -23.91
C VAL A 91 -28.44 13.72 -24.02
N SER A 92 -27.69 14.27 -24.98
CA SER A 92 -26.28 13.94 -25.18
C SER A 92 -25.41 14.41 -24.01
N ALA A 93 -25.64 15.63 -23.50
CA ALA A 93 -24.95 16.15 -22.32
C ALA A 93 -25.26 15.33 -21.06
N ALA A 94 -26.52 14.92 -20.87
CA ALA A 94 -26.93 14.07 -19.75
C ALA A 94 -26.26 12.69 -19.81
N LYS A 95 -26.27 12.03 -20.97
CA LYS A 95 -25.59 10.74 -21.18
C LYS A 95 -24.09 10.84 -20.94
N SER A 96 -23.47 11.93 -21.37
CA SER A 96 -22.05 12.22 -21.17
C SER A 96 -21.70 12.33 -19.68
N LEU A 97 -22.50 13.06 -18.90
CA LEU A 97 -22.34 13.18 -17.45
C LEU A 97 -22.51 11.83 -16.73
N VAL A 98 -23.60 11.12 -17.01
CA VAL A 98 -23.89 9.81 -16.41
C VAL A 98 -22.81 8.77 -16.74
N SER A 99 -22.30 8.79 -17.98
CA SER A 99 -21.21 7.91 -18.39
C SER A 99 -19.93 8.18 -17.60
N SER A 100 -19.61 9.46 -17.35
CA SER A 100 -18.46 9.86 -16.55
C SER A 100 -18.59 9.36 -15.10
N ILE A 101 -19.73 9.61 -14.46
CA ILE A 101 -20.03 9.15 -13.08
C ILE A 101 -19.92 7.62 -13.00
N SER A 102 -20.51 6.92 -13.96
CA SER A 102 -20.48 5.46 -14.02
C SER A 102 -19.07 4.90 -14.24
N ALA A 103 -18.26 5.58 -15.05
CA ALA A 103 -16.87 5.19 -15.28
C ALA A 103 -16.02 5.38 -14.01
N THR A 104 -16.16 6.52 -13.32
CA THR A 104 -15.49 6.77 -12.04
C THR A 104 -15.86 5.71 -10.98
N SER A 105 -17.16 5.41 -10.84
CA SER A 105 -17.64 4.37 -9.91
C SER A 105 -17.04 2.98 -10.22
N LYS A 106 -17.04 2.57 -11.49
CA LYS A 106 -16.42 1.30 -11.91
C LYS A 106 -14.93 1.24 -11.60
N ASP A 107 -14.23 2.34 -11.82
CA ASP A 107 -12.79 2.41 -11.61
C ASP A 107 -12.42 2.40 -10.12
N ILE A 108 -13.22 3.03 -9.26
CA ILE A 108 -13.09 2.92 -7.81
C ILE A 108 -13.20 1.46 -7.36
N GLN A 109 -14.17 0.71 -7.87
CA GLN A 109 -14.29 -0.72 -7.53
C GLN A 109 -13.12 -1.55 -8.08
N ALA A 110 -12.61 -1.21 -9.27
CA ALA A 110 -11.41 -1.83 -9.81
C ALA A 110 -10.19 -1.56 -8.92
N ALA A 111 -9.98 -0.31 -8.48
CA ALA A 111 -8.89 0.04 -7.56
C ALA A 111 -8.98 -0.70 -6.22
N ARG A 112 -10.19 -0.91 -5.68
CA ARG A 112 -10.38 -1.75 -4.48
C ARG A 112 -9.96 -3.20 -4.72
N LYS A 113 -10.34 -3.77 -5.88
CA LYS A 113 -9.96 -5.13 -6.26
C LYS A 113 -8.45 -5.26 -6.48
N ASP A 114 -7.84 -4.29 -7.15
CA ASP A 114 -6.40 -4.25 -7.40
C ASP A 114 -5.65 -4.21 -6.06
N ALA A 115 -6.07 -3.36 -5.12
CA ALA A 115 -5.50 -3.29 -3.77
C ALA A 115 -5.67 -4.61 -2.99
N ASP A 116 -6.82 -5.29 -3.11
CA ASP A 116 -7.06 -6.60 -2.47
C ASP A 116 -6.11 -7.70 -2.99
N HIS A 117 -5.86 -7.71 -4.30
CA HIS A 117 -4.89 -8.62 -4.91
C HIS A 117 -3.45 -8.27 -4.52
N GLU A 118 -3.11 -6.97 -4.47
CA GLU A 118 -1.77 -6.53 -4.07
C GLU A 118 -1.48 -6.91 -2.61
N ILE A 119 -2.46 -6.77 -1.71
CA ILE A 119 -2.33 -7.24 -0.32
C ILE A 119 -1.96 -8.73 -0.27
N ALA A 120 -2.62 -9.57 -1.07
CA ALA A 120 -2.30 -11.00 -1.10
C ALA A 120 -0.90 -11.28 -1.64
N SER A 121 -0.49 -10.56 -2.69
CA SER A 121 0.85 -10.64 -3.28
C SER A 121 1.92 -10.26 -2.26
N GLU A 122 1.77 -9.10 -1.62
CA GLU A 122 2.66 -8.57 -0.60
C GLU A 122 2.76 -9.49 0.61
N ILE A 123 1.66 -10.10 1.05
CA ILE A 123 1.68 -11.07 2.16
C ILE A 123 2.44 -12.35 1.77
N SER A 124 2.27 -12.84 0.54
CA SER A 124 3.08 -13.96 0.05
C SER A 124 4.56 -13.61 0.04
N GLN A 125 4.92 -12.45 -0.51
CA GLN A 125 6.30 -11.98 -0.56
C GLN A 125 6.88 -11.76 0.84
N LEU A 126 6.10 -11.21 1.77
CA LEU A 126 6.49 -10.97 3.14
C LEU A 126 6.81 -12.28 3.86
N ASN A 127 5.93 -13.28 3.77
CA ASN A 127 6.14 -14.59 4.36
C ASN A 127 7.40 -15.28 3.81
N ASP A 128 7.58 -15.28 2.49
CA ASP A 128 8.76 -15.85 1.83
C ASP A 128 10.05 -15.14 2.26
N SER A 129 10.00 -13.81 2.37
CA SER A 129 11.14 -12.98 2.77
C SER A 129 11.52 -13.23 4.23
N LEU A 130 10.54 -13.33 5.13
CA LEU A 130 10.77 -13.68 6.53
C LEU A 130 11.39 -15.08 6.67
N GLU A 131 10.92 -16.05 5.89
CA GLU A 131 11.51 -17.40 5.89
C GLU A 131 12.96 -17.41 5.38
N LYS A 132 13.25 -16.64 4.32
CA LYS A 132 14.63 -16.47 3.80
C LYS A 132 15.54 -15.79 4.83
N ALA A 133 15.07 -14.72 5.46
CA ALA A 133 15.80 -14.01 6.50
C ALA A 133 16.10 -14.93 7.70
N TYR A 134 15.12 -15.75 8.11
CA TYR A 134 15.31 -16.77 9.14
C TYR A 134 16.38 -17.80 8.77
N LYS A 135 16.34 -18.34 7.55
CA LYS A 135 17.36 -19.31 7.06
C LYS A 135 18.75 -18.69 7.07
N LEU A 136 18.89 -17.43 6.65
CA LEU A 136 20.16 -16.70 6.68
C LEU A 136 20.64 -16.48 8.11
N ASN A 137 19.76 -16.12 9.04
CA ASN A 137 20.09 -16.03 10.47
C ASN A 137 20.68 -17.35 11.01
N LEU A 138 20.06 -18.49 10.70
CA LEU A 138 20.57 -19.79 11.11
C LEU A 138 21.95 -20.11 10.51
N GLN A 139 22.19 -19.74 9.26
CA GLN A 139 23.48 -19.95 8.60
C GLN A 139 24.58 -19.05 9.17
N ILE A 140 24.25 -17.79 9.47
CA ILE A 140 25.16 -16.83 10.12
C ILE A 140 25.53 -17.35 11.51
N PHE A 141 24.54 -17.73 12.32
CA PHE A 141 24.77 -18.27 13.66
C PHE A 141 25.73 -19.48 13.64
N LYS A 142 25.48 -20.46 12.76
CA LYS A 142 26.34 -21.66 12.61
C LYS A 142 27.75 -21.31 12.13
N SER A 143 27.88 -20.39 11.18
CA SER A 143 29.17 -20.01 10.60
C SER A 143 30.01 -19.17 11.55
N ALA A 144 29.39 -18.22 12.27
CA ALA A 144 30.02 -17.43 13.31
C ALA A 144 30.51 -18.31 14.47
N GLY A 145 29.71 -19.29 14.90
CA GLY A 145 30.11 -20.26 15.93
C GLY A 145 31.30 -21.16 15.54
N THR A 146 31.64 -21.24 14.24
CA THR A 146 32.82 -21.97 13.73
C THR A 146 33.94 -21.04 13.28
N GLY A 147 33.84 -19.73 13.53
CA GLY A 147 34.86 -18.74 13.19
C GLY A 147 34.97 -18.44 11.68
N LYS A 148 34.00 -18.85 10.87
CA LYS A 148 33.97 -18.55 9.43
C LYS A 148 33.50 -17.12 9.17
N ASP A 149 33.96 -16.54 8.07
CA ASP A 149 33.45 -15.24 7.61
C ASP A 149 31.96 -15.35 7.22
N THR A 150 31.15 -14.42 7.74
CA THR A 150 29.70 -14.36 7.51
C THR A 150 29.26 -13.12 6.75
N SER A 151 30.20 -12.28 6.31
CA SER A 151 29.92 -10.96 5.71
C SER A 151 28.96 -11.06 4.51
N ALA A 152 29.19 -12.01 3.61
CA ALA A 152 28.30 -12.22 2.46
C ALA A 152 26.87 -12.64 2.85
N LEU A 153 26.72 -13.46 3.90
CA LEU A 153 25.40 -13.89 4.40
C LEU A 153 24.66 -12.74 5.08
N GLN A 154 25.40 -11.90 5.83
CA GLN A 154 24.85 -10.69 6.44
C GLN A 154 24.36 -9.70 5.36
N ASP A 155 25.11 -9.57 4.25
CA ASP A 155 24.73 -8.72 3.13
C ASP A 155 23.47 -9.21 2.42
N GLN A 156 23.35 -10.52 2.19
CA GLN A 156 22.12 -11.12 1.66
C GLN A 156 20.95 -10.92 2.61
N ARG A 157 21.16 -11.12 3.92
CA ARG A 157 20.11 -10.91 4.92
C ARG A 157 19.62 -9.47 4.91
N GLN A 158 20.55 -8.53 4.84
CA GLN A 158 20.27 -7.10 4.78
C GLN A 158 19.39 -6.73 3.58
N GLN A 159 19.67 -7.29 2.40
CA GLN A 159 18.84 -7.08 1.21
C GLN A 159 17.41 -7.62 1.40
N ILE A 160 17.27 -8.79 2.02
CA ILE A 160 15.95 -9.36 2.32
C ILE A 160 15.19 -8.49 3.35
N ILE A 161 15.87 -7.98 4.38
CA ILE A 161 15.24 -7.08 5.36
C ILE A 161 14.82 -5.76 4.69
N ASP A 162 15.62 -5.24 3.76
CA ASP A 162 15.24 -4.04 2.99
C ASP A 162 13.99 -4.28 2.13
N GLN A 163 13.78 -5.50 1.60
CA GLN A 163 12.53 -5.87 0.91
C GLN A 163 11.33 -5.95 1.86
N ILE A 164 11.51 -6.54 3.05
CA ILE A 164 10.46 -6.60 4.08
C ILE A 164 10.05 -5.18 4.49
N ALA A 165 11.03 -4.28 4.66
CA ALA A 165 10.80 -2.89 5.10
C ALA A 165 9.96 -2.06 4.11
N GLN A 166 9.95 -2.41 2.82
CA GLN A 166 9.07 -1.76 1.83
C GLN A 166 7.58 -2.10 2.09
N ILE A 167 7.31 -3.35 2.50
CA ILE A 167 5.96 -3.87 2.71
C ILE A 167 5.42 -3.43 4.08
N VAL A 168 6.23 -3.60 5.14
CA VAL A 168 5.87 -3.24 6.52
C VAL A 168 7.05 -2.54 7.20
N PRO A 169 6.86 -1.36 7.80
CA PRO A 169 7.90 -0.70 8.59
C PRO A 169 8.38 -1.57 9.73
N LEU A 170 9.69 -1.68 9.87
CA LEU A 170 10.33 -2.55 10.85
C LEU A 170 11.51 -1.89 11.55
N ARG A 171 11.88 -2.46 12.69
CA ARG A 171 13.10 -2.19 13.43
C ARG A 171 13.89 -3.48 13.56
N GLU A 172 15.17 -3.40 13.22
CA GLU A 172 16.12 -4.48 13.39
C GLU A 172 16.84 -4.34 14.73
N VAL A 173 16.92 -5.44 15.47
CA VAL A 173 17.69 -5.55 16.72
C VAL A 173 18.72 -6.66 16.55
N GLN A 174 19.99 -6.32 16.75
CA GLN A 174 21.09 -7.29 16.63
C GLN A 174 21.27 -8.05 17.96
N GLN A 175 21.42 -9.37 17.88
CA GLN A 175 21.72 -10.22 19.02
C GLN A 175 23.24 -10.41 19.23
N MET A 176 23.60 -10.85 20.43
CA MET A 176 24.99 -11.14 20.82
C MET A 176 25.65 -12.24 19.98
N ASP A 177 24.85 -13.11 19.36
CA ASP A 177 25.30 -14.23 18.53
C ASP A 177 25.38 -13.88 17.02
N GLY A 178 25.17 -12.61 16.66
CA GLY A 178 25.18 -12.12 15.28
C GLY A 178 23.89 -12.36 14.50
N SER A 179 22.90 -13.05 15.09
CA SER A 179 21.54 -13.10 14.56
C SER A 179 20.82 -11.75 14.76
N VAL A 180 19.65 -11.60 14.14
CA VAL A 180 18.83 -10.38 14.26
C VAL A 180 17.38 -10.73 14.50
N SER A 181 16.72 -9.97 15.36
CA SER A 181 15.26 -9.98 15.50
C SER A 181 14.66 -8.77 14.78
N LEU A 182 13.50 -8.97 14.17
CA LEU A 182 12.75 -7.94 13.45
C LEU A 182 11.41 -7.72 14.13
N TYR A 183 11.07 -6.46 14.34
CA TYR A 183 9.81 -6.04 14.94
C TYR A 183 9.16 -4.99 14.05
N THR A 184 7.83 -4.98 13.95
CA THR A 184 7.15 -3.84 13.34
C THR A 184 7.28 -2.60 14.21
N THR A 185 7.07 -1.43 13.63
CA THR A 185 6.97 -0.17 14.41
C THR A 185 5.83 -0.20 15.42
N GLY A 186 4.76 -0.95 15.14
CA GLY A 186 3.64 -1.21 16.05
C GLY A 186 3.89 -2.31 17.09
N GLY A 187 5.12 -2.85 17.19
CA GLY A 187 5.54 -3.77 18.24
C GLY A 187 5.24 -5.25 18.00
N ALA A 188 4.76 -5.64 16.81
CA ALA A 188 4.61 -7.06 16.47
C ALA A 188 5.96 -7.70 16.13
N VAL A 189 6.15 -8.95 16.57
CA VAL A 189 7.35 -9.72 16.22
C VAL A 189 7.20 -10.26 14.79
N LEU A 190 8.14 -9.90 13.92
CA LEU A 190 8.21 -10.39 12.53
C LEU A 190 9.16 -11.58 12.42
N LEU A 191 10.32 -11.48 13.07
CA LEU A 191 11.35 -12.51 13.07
C LEU A 191 12.05 -12.53 14.42
N ASP A 192 12.06 -13.69 15.05
CA ASP A 192 12.86 -13.95 16.26
C ASP A 192 13.29 -15.42 16.24
N SER A 193 12.87 -16.24 17.20
CA SER A 193 13.09 -17.70 17.18
C SER A 193 12.47 -18.43 15.97
N LYS A 194 11.47 -17.84 15.32
CA LYS A 194 10.85 -18.31 14.07
C LYS A 194 10.29 -17.11 13.29
N PRO A 195 10.12 -17.22 11.97
CA PRO A 195 9.43 -16.19 11.21
C PRO A 195 7.95 -16.16 11.60
N ALA A 196 7.37 -14.96 11.66
CA ALA A 196 5.94 -14.78 11.79
C ALA A 196 5.24 -15.16 10.48
N VAL A 197 4.00 -15.63 10.59
CA VAL A 197 3.17 -16.01 9.43
C VAL A 197 1.99 -15.07 9.32
N PHE A 198 1.93 -14.32 8.21
CA PHE A 198 0.80 -13.49 7.86
C PHE A 198 -0.20 -14.30 7.03
N GLY A 199 -1.47 -14.23 7.40
CA GLY A 199 -2.56 -14.91 6.68
C GLY A 199 -3.58 -13.92 6.17
N PHE A 200 -3.95 -14.07 4.91
CA PHE A 200 -4.95 -13.26 4.21
C PHE A 200 -5.55 -14.07 3.07
N THR A 201 -6.78 -13.73 2.69
CA THR A 201 -7.50 -14.39 1.59
C THR A 201 -8.12 -13.32 0.71
N ALA A 202 -7.60 -13.19 -0.51
CA ALA A 202 -8.15 -12.27 -1.50
C ALA A 202 -9.58 -12.66 -1.90
N THR A 203 -10.36 -11.66 -2.27
CA THR A 203 -11.73 -11.78 -2.75
C THR A 203 -11.75 -11.66 -4.27
N SER A 204 -12.35 -12.62 -4.97
CA SER A 204 -12.36 -12.64 -6.44
C SER A 204 -13.19 -11.52 -7.06
N VAL A 205 -14.26 -11.11 -6.37
CA VAL A 205 -15.18 -10.04 -6.78
C VAL A 205 -15.46 -9.14 -5.60
N ILE A 206 -15.17 -7.85 -5.74
CA ILE A 206 -15.53 -6.82 -4.78
C ILE A 206 -16.74 -6.04 -5.31
N VAL A 207 -17.76 -5.91 -4.47
CA VAL A 207 -18.92 -5.04 -4.73
C VAL A 207 -18.98 -3.92 -3.68
N PRO A 208 -19.67 -2.80 -3.95
CA PRO A 208 -19.67 -1.64 -3.06
C PRO A 208 -20.05 -1.93 -1.60
N ALA A 209 -21.01 -2.84 -1.37
CA ALA A 209 -21.48 -3.18 -0.02
C ALA A 209 -20.51 -4.05 0.81
N MET A 210 -19.46 -4.60 0.21
CA MET A 210 -18.51 -5.46 0.91
C MET A 210 -17.54 -4.63 1.77
N THR A 211 -17.48 -4.95 3.05
CA THR A 211 -16.51 -4.41 4.02
C THR A 211 -15.97 -5.56 4.88
N GLN A 212 -14.85 -5.34 5.57
CA GLN A 212 -14.36 -6.31 6.56
C GLN A 212 -15.38 -6.52 7.69
N GLN A 213 -15.99 -5.44 8.21
CA GLN A 213 -16.94 -5.50 9.31
C GLN A 213 -18.22 -6.28 8.94
N ALA A 214 -18.66 -6.19 7.68
CA ALA A 214 -19.79 -6.95 7.17
C ALA A 214 -19.43 -8.40 6.79
N GLY A 215 -18.17 -8.82 6.97
CA GLY A 215 -17.68 -10.15 6.60
C GLY A 215 -17.52 -10.38 5.10
N GLY A 216 -17.63 -9.32 4.28
CA GLY A 216 -17.51 -9.39 2.82
C GLY A 216 -16.07 -9.32 2.31
N LEU A 217 -15.14 -8.87 3.15
CA LEU A 217 -13.70 -8.81 2.85
C LEU A 217 -12.90 -9.46 3.98
N SER A 218 -11.82 -10.15 3.61
CA SER A 218 -10.91 -10.73 4.59
C SER A 218 -10.11 -9.65 5.33
N GLY A 219 -9.91 -9.87 6.62
CA GLY A 219 -8.93 -9.15 7.43
C GLY A 219 -7.54 -9.78 7.35
N LEU A 220 -6.61 -9.23 8.13
CA LEU A 220 -5.26 -9.75 8.26
C LEU A 220 -5.13 -10.61 9.52
N THR A 221 -4.36 -11.68 9.42
CA THR A 221 -3.97 -12.49 10.59
C THR A 221 -2.46 -12.52 10.74
N LEU A 222 -2.00 -12.56 11.99
CA LEU A 222 -0.61 -12.75 12.37
C LEU A 222 -0.53 -13.98 13.28
N ASN A 223 0.20 -15.00 12.84
CA ASN A 223 0.29 -16.30 13.52
C ASN A 223 -1.09 -16.89 13.85
N GLY A 224 -2.04 -16.76 12.93
CA GLY A 224 -3.42 -17.26 13.07
C GLY A 224 -4.34 -16.40 13.95
N ARG A 225 -3.86 -15.27 14.49
CA ARG A 225 -4.68 -14.32 15.26
C ARG A 225 -5.04 -13.13 14.39
N SER A 226 -6.31 -12.72 14.38
CA SER A 226 -6.73 -11.52 13.66
C SER A 226 -6.05 -10.28 14.25
N ILE A 227 -5.58 -9.40 13.37
CA ILE A 227 -4.99 -8.11 13.72
C ILE A 227 -5.72 -6.99 12.99
N VAL A 228 -5.77 -5.81 13.61
CA VAL A 228 -6.31 -4.62 12.97
C VAL A 228 -5.26 -4.04 12.01
N THR A 229 -5.72 -3.53 10.88
CA THR A 229 -4.87 -3.04 9.78
C THR A 229 -4.83 -1.52 9.69
N SER A 230 -5.62 -0.82 10.52
CA SER A 230 -5.73 0.64 10.55
C SER A 230 -5.86 1.16 11.98
N GLY A 231 -5.63 2.47 12.14
CA GLY A 231 -5.70 3.17 13.44
C GLY A 231 -4.50 2.89 14.36
N GLU A 232 -4.47 3.56 15.51
CA GLU A 232 -3.34 3.53 16.46
C GLU A 232 -3.05 2.13 17.03
N SER A 233 -4.05 1.24 17.04
CA SER A 233 -3.90 -0.14 17.50
C SER A 233 -3.34 -1.09 16.43
N SER A 234 -3.14 -0.62 15.20
CA SER A 234 -2.55 -1.42 14.13
C SER A 234 -1.09 -1.74 14.45
N VAL A 235 -0.73 -3.01 14.26
CA VAL A 235 0.64 -3.46 14.42
C VAL A 235 1.43 -3.40 13.11
N ILE A 236 0.78 -3.07 11.99
CA ILE A 236 1.39 -2.94 10.66
C ILE A 236 1.24 -1.51 10.13
N LEU A 237 1.54 -0.51 10.96
CA LEU A 237 1.43 0.90 10.59
C LEU A 237 2.46 1.25 9.51
N GLY A 238 1.99 1.75 8.36
CA GLY A 238 2.83 2.25 7.25
C GLY A 238 3.20 1.19 6.21
N GLY A 239 4.14 1.53 5.32
CA GLY A 239 4.49 0.69 4.18
C GLY A 239 3.39 0.56 3.13
N SER A 240 3.70 -0.17 2.07
CA SER A 240 2.75 -0.41 0.97
C SER A 240 1.55 -1.27 1.40
N LEU A 241 1.74 -2.21 2.34
CA LEU A 241 0.66 -3.06 2.85
C LEU A 241 -0.45 -2.26 3.52
N ALA A 242 -0.10 -1.36 4.44
CA ALA A 242 -1.09 -0.50 5.09
C ALA A 242 -1.76 0.45 4.09
N ALA A 243 -1.03 0.93 3.08
CA ALA A 243 -1.60 1.78 2.04
C ALA A 243 -2.63 1.03 1.19
N ASN A 244 -2.35 -0.21 0.80
CA ASN A 244 -3.31 -1.03 0.06
C ASN A 244 -4.58 -1.30 0.89
N PHE A 245 -4.45 -1.60 2.19
CA PHE A 245 -5.61 -1.69 3.09
C PHE A 245 -6.38 -0.37 3.16
N ALA A 246 -5.68 0.77 3.28
CA ALA A 246 -6.32 2.09 3.31
C ALA A 246 -7.08 2.40 2.02
N VAL A 247 -6.51 2.07 0.85
CA VAL A 247 -7.19 2.22 -0.44
C VAL A 247 -8.44 1.36 -0.48
N ARG A 248 -8.33 0.06 -0.15
CA ARG A 248 -9.45 -0.89 -0.24
C ARG A 248 -10.61 -0.58 0.69
N ASP A 249 -10.29 -0.18 1.93
CA ASP A 249 -11.24 -0.19 3.05
C ASP A 249 -11.67 1.21 3.52
N ASP A 250 -10.95 2.26 3.18
CA ASP A 250 -11.23 3.63 3.65
C ASP A 250 -11.33 4.63 2.49
N ILE A 251 -10.23 4.85 1.79
CA ILE A 251 -10.10 5.93 0.80
C ILE A 251 -11.02 5.70 -0.40
N ALA A 252 -11.03 4.50 -1.00
CA ALA A 252 -11.86 4.22 -2.15
C ALA A 252 -13.36 4.14 -1.80
N PRO A 253 -13.79 3.51 -0.69
CA PRO A 253 -15.16 3.63 -0.20
C PRO A 253 -15.61 5.08 0.06
N ALA A 254 -14.75 5.91 0.66
CA ALA A 254 -15.06 7.33 0.89
C ALA A 254 -15.24 8.09 -0.43
N ALA A 255 -14.37 7.84 -1.43
CA ALA A 255 -14.52 8.40 -2.77
C ALA A 255 -15.81 7.93 -3.45
N GLN A 256 -16.16 6.64 -3.32
CA GLN A 256 -17.42 6.10 -3.83
C GLN A 256 -18.62 6.85 -3.24
N ALA A 257 -18.63 7.06 -1.92
CA ALA A 257 -19.72 7.75 -1.25
C ALA A 257 -19.92 9.19 -1.77
N GLN A 258 -18.84 9.89 -2.13
CA GLN A 258 -18.92 11.22 -2.75
C GLN A 258 -19.53 11.15 -4.16
N VAL A 259 -19.10 10.20 -4.99
CA VAL A 259 -19.66 9.98 -6.34
C VAL A 259 -21.15 9.63 -6.25
N ASP A 260 -21.53 8.76 -5.33
CA ASP A 260 -22.92 8.36 -5.08
C ASP A 260 -23.77 9.54 -4.60
N SER A 261 -23.20 10.43 -3.78
CA SER A 261 -23.89 11.65 -3.34
C SER A 261 -24.19 12.59 -4.50
N VAL A 262 -23.24 12.79 -5.43
CA VAL A 262 -23.46 13.62 -6.63
C VAL A 262 -24.51 12.98 -7.53
N ALA A 263 -24.44 11.65 -7.73
CA ALA A 263 -25.42 10.93 -8.53
C ALA A 263 -26.83 11.05 -7.93
N ARG A 264 -26.95 10.96 -6.60
CA ARG A 264 -28.23 11.12 -5.89
C ARG A 264 -28.80 12.53 -6.03
N ASP A 265 -27.99 13.57 -5.77
CA ASP A 265 -28.41 14.98 -5.94
C ASP A 265 -28.90 15.24 -7.38
N LEU A 266 -28.19 14.70 -8.38
CA LEU A 266 -28.62 14.80 -9.77
C LEU A 266 -29.99 14.13 -10.00
N VAL A 267 -30.19 12.92 -9.50
CA VAL A 267 -31.47 12.20 -9.63
C VAL A 267 -32.60 12.96 -8.95
N GLU A 268 -32.39 13.43 -7.72
CA GLU A 268 -33.38 14.18 -6.94
C GLU A 268 -33.80 15.46 -7.65
N ARG A 269 -32.86 16.24 -8.21
CA ARG A 269 -33.16 17.46 -8.97
C ARG A 269 -33.96 17.21 -10.25
N PHE A 270 -33.76 16.07 -10.91
CA PHE A 270 -34.53 15.70 -12.10
C PHE A 270 -35.91 15.10 -11.76
N GLN A 271 -36.07 14.54 -10.56
CA GLN A 271 -37.34 14.02 -10.06
C GLN A 271 -38.20 15.09 -9.41
N ASP A 272 -37.60 16.16 -8.88
CA ASP A 272 -38.34 17.29 -8.33
C ASP A 272 -39.07 18.03 -9.46
N THR A 273 -40.39 17.84 -9.48
CA THR A 273 -41.32 18.42 -10.45
C THR A 273 -41.76 19.83 -10.07
N ARG A 274 -41.11 20.46 -9.08
CA ARG A 274 -41.41 21.83 -8.60
C ARG A 274 -40.51 22.92 -9.20
N VAL A 275 -39.95 22.70 -10.38
CA VAL A 275 -39.30 23.75 -11.20
C VAL A 275 -40.06 23.93 -12.50
#